data_AF-A0A8C2JHA9-F1
#
_entry.id   AF-A0A8C2JHA9-F1
#
_cell.length_a   1.000
_cell.length_b   1.000
_cell.length_c   1.000
_cell.angle_alpha   90.00
_cell.angle_beta   90.00
_cell.angle_gamma   90.00
#
_symmetry.space_group_name_H-M   'P 1'
#
loop_
_entity.id
_entity.type
_entity.pdbx_description
1 polymer ?
#
loop_
_entity_poly.entity_id
_entity_poly.type
_entity_poly.pdbx_seq_one_letter_code
_entity_poly.pdbx_strand_id
1 'polypeptide(L)'
;MLVLSTYCKHISLVSQCICFLFLSLLVTEMTSSSHPWFRLLIGWCCLMSSALLIMTVYLANLHKTSSKTGEEQSKDINRKTEQQIDFRHGPSFSDYIRLIRDKEKTWICSKPCESSFVSLENSTVVVTVNGLYYFHAQVYFKQITQTNEMPTVTLIKNKGPGTELRKLSEVKRNGPGSLTMICLVKLNKGDSISLNINHINGLSGEDYDTFLEIILFNK
;
A
#
# COMPACT_ATOMS: atom_id res chain seq x y z
N MET A 1 -44.48 17.06 33.51
CA MET A 1 -43.13 17.63 33.77
C MET A 1 -42.07 16.76 33.09
N LEU A 2 -42.19 16.60 31.77
CA LEU A 2 -41.40 15.69 30.92
C LEU A 2 -41.19 16.40 29.58
N VAL A 3 -40.60 17.60 29.62
CA VAL A 3 -40.19 18.35 28.41
C VAL A 3 -38.81 19.00 28.58
N LEU A 4 -38.17 18.95 29.76
CA LEU A 4 -36.87 19.59 29.99
C LEU A 4 -35.63 18.70 29.76
N SER A 5 -35.76 17.39 29.51
CA SER A 5 -34.58 16.51 29.41
C SER A 5 -33.98 16.39 28.00
N THR A 6 -34.64 16.89 26.95
CA THR A 6 -34.18 16.75 25.56
C THR A 6 -33.48 18.01 25.03
N TYR A 7 -33.65 19.15 25.70
CA TYR A 7 -33.01 20.41 25.30
C TYR A 7 -31.52 20.50 25.69
N CYS A 8 -31.07 19.74 26.69
CA CYS A 8 -29.70 19.87 27.20
C CYS A 8 -28.62 19.16 26.36
N LYS A 9 -28.99 18.25 25.43
CA LYS A 9 -28.03 17.60 24.51
C LYS A 9 -27.85 18.35 23.19
N HIS A 10 -28.85 19.11 22.72
CA HIS A 10 -28.74 19.90 21.49
C HIS A 10 -27.96 21.21 21.71
N ILE A 11 -27.96 21.75 22.93
CA ILE A 11 -27.23 22.97 23.29
C ILE A 11 -25.71 22.76 23.30
N SER A 12 -25.22 21.54 23.57
CA SER A 12 -23.76 21.25 23.57
C SER A 12 -23.15 21.30 22.16
N LEU A 13 -23.86 20.83 21.13
CA LEU A 13 -23.36 20.84 19.75
C LEU A 13 -23.43 22.23 19.13
N VAL A 14 -24.52 22.95 19.41
CA VAL A 14 -24.70 24.33 18.92
C VAL A 14 -23.68 25.26 19.60
N SER A 15 -23.39 25.05 20.89
CA SER A 15 -22.34 25.78 21.60
C SER A 15 -20.93 25.49 21.05
N GLN A 16 -20.61 24.25 20.69
CA GLN A 16 -19.33 23.92 20.04
C GLN A 16 -19.21 24.50 18.62
N CYS A 17 -20.29 24.48 17.82
CA CYS A 17 -20.31 25.10 16.49
C CYS A 17 -20.20 26.63 16.57
N ILE A 18 -20.87 27.27 17.53
CA ILE A 18 -20.78 28.72 17.74
C ILE A 18 -19.38 29.11 18.23
N CYS A 19 -18.76 28.32 19.12
CA CYS A 19 -17.37 28.55 19.53
C CYS A 19 -16.38 28.37 18.37
N PHE A 20 -16.57 27.36 17.50
CA PHE A 20 -15.73 27.20 16.31
C PHE A 20 -15.92 28.35 15.32
N LEU A 21 -17.16 28.81 15.09
CA LEU A 21 -17.43 29.95 14.22
C LEU A 21 -16.87 31.25 14.79
N PHE A 22 -16.97 31.48 16.10
CA PHE A 22 -16.37 32.63 16.77
C PHE A 22 -14.84 32.59 16.73
N LEU A 23 -14.22 31.42 16.97
CA LEU A 23 -12.76 31.28 16.85
C LEU A 23 -12.30 31.48 15.40
N SER A 24 -13.07 31.01 14.41
CA SER A 24 -12.80 31.23 12.99
C SER A 24 -12.91 32.71 12.61
N LEU A 25 -13.94 33.41 13.10
CA LEU A 25 -14.16 34.82 12.84
C LEU A 25 -13.05 35.67 13.47
N LEU A 26 -12.66 35.35 14.71
CA LEU A 26 -11.62 36.05 15.48
C LEU A 26 -10.22 35.82 14.88
N VAL A 27 -9.95 34.64 14.32
CA VAL A 27 -8.73 34.35 13.53
C VAL A 27 -8.74 35.09 12.19
N THR A 28 -9.91 35.28 11.57
CA THR A 28 -10.03 36.00 10.29
C THR A 28 -9.83 37.51 10.49
N GLU A 29 -10.28 38.08 11.60
CA GLU A 29 -10.11 39.50 11.92
C GLU A 29 -8.65 39.86 12.30
N MET A 30 -7.93 38.94 12.95
CA MET A 30 -6.50 39.14 13.30
C MET A 30 -5.52 38.91 12.13
N THR A 31 -5.98 38.46 10.96
CA THR A 31 -5.10 38.07 9.84
C THR A 31 -5.28 38.89 8.57
N SER A 32 -5.82 40.11 8.69
CA SER A 32 -6.02 41.05 7.56
C SER A 32 -4.73 41.41 6.80
N SER A 33 -3.56 41.11 7.39
CA SER A 33 -2.21 41.30 6.79
C SER A 33 -1.47 39.99 6.43
N SER A 34 -2.09 38.82 6.51
CA SER A 34 -1.35 37.54 6.37
C SER A 34 -1.26 36.98 4.93
N HIS A 35 -0.10 36.40 4.61
CA HIS A 35 0.28 35.78 3.33
C HIS A 35 -0.74 34.75 2.81
N PRO A 36 -0.96 34.62 1.48
CA PRO A 36 -1.95 33.72 0.89
C PRO A 36 -1.83 32.24 1.29
N TRP A 37 -0.64 31.78 1.67
CA TRP A 37 -0.44 30.40 2.14
C TRP A 37 -1.17 30.13 3.47
N PHE A 38 -1.23 31.11 4.37
CA PHE A 38 -1.92 30.96 5.65
C PHE A 38 -3.44 30.82 5.46
N ARG A 39 -4.00 31.56 4.48
CA ARG A 39 -5.42 31.47 4.09
C ARG A 39 -5.79 30.11 3.51
N LEU A 40 -4.88 29.49 2.75
CA LEU A 40 -5.08 28.13 2.27
C LEU A 40 -5.08 27.15 3.45
N LEU A 41 -4.12 27.26 4.36
CA LEU A 41 -3.99 26.35 5.50
C LEU A 41 -5.24 26.35 6.39
N ILE A 42 -5.80 27.53 6.68
CA ILE A 42 -7.04 27.64 7.46
C ILE A 42 -8.23 27.04 6.70
N GLY A 43 -8.33 27.27 5.38
CA GLY A 43 -9.37 26.66 4.54
C GLY A 43 -9.30 25.12 4.53
N TRP A 44 -8.10 24.56 4.39
CA TRP A 44 -7.87 23.12 4.46
C TRP A 44 -8.21 22.55 5.85
N CYS A 45 -7.88 23.27 6.92
CA CYS A 45 -8.21 22.86 8.29
C CYS A 45 -9.73 22.82 8.53
N CYS A 46 -10.47 23.83 8.06
CA CYS A 46 -11.94 23.86 8.13
C CYS A 46 -12.57 22.73 7.31
N LEU A 47 -12.04 22.45 6.12
CA LEU A 47 -12.54 21.39 5.24
C LEU A 47 -12.34 20.00 5.86
N MET A 48 -11.15 19.73 6.41
CA MET A 48 -10.88 18.46 7.11
C MET A 48 -11.75 18.27 8.35
N SER A 49 -11.97 19.34 9.12
CA SER A 49 -12.84 19.30 10.30
C SER A 49 -14.29 18.99 9.92
N SER A 50 -14.78 19.57 8.84
CA SER A 50 -16.14 19.32 8.33
C SER A 50 -16.30 17.88 7.83
N ALA A 51 -15.29 17.35 7.13
CA ALA A 51 -15.27 15.96 6.67
C ALA A 51 -15.31 14.96 7.84
N LEU A 52 -14.55 15.22 8.91
CA LEU A 52 -14.57 14.38 10.12
C LEU A 52 -15.94 14.41 10.82
N LEU A 53 -16.60 15.57 10.87
CA LEU A 53 -17.96 15.68 11.41
C LEU A 53 -18.97 14.88 10.57
N ILE A 54 -18.90 14.96 9.24
CA ILE A 54 -19.78 14.18 8.36
C ILE A 54 -19.53 12.68 8.56
N MET A 55 -18.27 12.24 8.60
CA MET A 55 -17.91 10.84 8.81
C MET A 55 -18.38 10.31 10.17
N THR A 56 -18.26 11.09 11.24
CA THR A 56 -18.72 10.68 12.57
C THR A 56 -20.25 10.54 12.63
N VAL A 57 -21.00 11.46 12.00
CA VAL A 57 -22.46 11.35 11.88
C VAL A 57 -22.86 10.14 11.02
N TYR A 58 -22.15 9.91 9.91
CA TYR A 58 -22.38 8.78 9.02
C TYR A 58 -22.15 7.43 9.74
N LEU A 59 -21.05 7.30 10.47
CA LEU A 59 -20.74 6.11 11.28
C LEU A 59 -21.76 5.90 12.40
N ALA A 60 -22.19 6.97 13.08
CA ALA A 60 -23.22 6.87 14.11
C ALA A 60 -24.57 6.41 13.55
N ASN A 61 -24.92 6.81 12.32
CA ASN A 61 -26.12 6.35 11.63
C ASN A 61 -26.00 4.90 11.16
N LEU A 62 -24.86 4.49 10.61
CA LEU A 62 -24.57 3.08 10.27
C LEU A 62 -24.73 2.16 11.48
N HIS A 63 -24.21 2.57 12.63
CA HIS A 63 -24.31 1.80 13.88
C HIS A 63 -25.77 1.70 14.37
N LYS A 64 -26.60 2.72 14.15
CA LYS A 64 -28.05 2.65 14.46
C LYS A 64 -28.79 1.68 13.53
N THR A 65 -28.47 1.67 12.24
CA THR A 65 -29.09 0.76 11.27
C THR A 65 -28.74 -0.71 11.56
N SER A 66 -27.52 -0.98 12.05
CA SER A 66 -27.10 -2.33 12.49
C SER A 66 -27.89 -2.87 13.69
N SER A 67 -28.54 -2.02 14.50
CA SER A 67 -29.30 -2.44 15.68
C SER A 67 -30.80 -2.69 15.40
N LYS A 68 -31.26 -2.45 14.16
CA LYS A 68 -32.65 -2.63 13.75
C LYS A 68 -32.73 -3.18 12.32
N THR A 69 -32.32 -4.42 12.09
CA THR A 69 -32.87 -5.28 11.00
C THR A 69 -32.39 -6.71 11.26
N GLY A 70 -33.09 -7.40 12.16
CA GLY A 70 -33.34 -8.83 11.95
C GLY A 70 -34.60 -8.95 11.10
N GLU A 71 -34.63 -9.96 10.23
CA GLU A 71 -35.73 -10.42 9.37
C GLU A 71 -35.94 -9.77 7.99
N GLU A 72 -35.58 -10.60 7.00
CA GLU A 72 -36.31 -10.99 5.78
C GLU A 72 -36.06 -10.35 4.40
N GLN A 73 -35.69 -11.28 3.50
CA GLN A 73 -36.03 -11.48 2.09
C GLN A 73 -35.37 -10.64 0.98
N SER A 74 -34.40 -11.32 0.34
CA SER A 74 -34.33 -11.64 -1.10
C SER A 74 -35.02 -10.69 -2.09
N LYS A 75 -34.21 -10.10 -2.98
CA LYS A 75 -34.47 -10.18 -4.42
C LYS A 75 -33.21 -9.95 -5.26
N ASP A 76 -33.04 -10.92 -6.14
CA ASP A 76 -32.13 -11.12 -7.25
C ASP A 76 -32.03 -9.91 -8.20
N ILE A 77 -30.82 -9.37 -8.45
CA ILE A 77 -30.47 -8.67 -9.70
C ILE A 77 -29.01 -8.99 -10.08
N ASN A 78 -28.92 -9.88 -11.06
CA ASN A 78 -27.82 -10.12 -11.99
C ASN A 78 -27.05 -8.83 -12.37
N ARG A 79 -25.85 -8.66 -11.81
CA ARG A 79 -24.87 -7.66 -12.24
C ARG A 79 -23.53 -8.35 -12.37
N LYS A 80 -22.99 -8.37 -13.60
CA LYS A 80 -21.64 -8.82 -13.96
C LYS A 80 -20.67 -8.50 -12.83
N THR A 81 -20.18 -9.54 -12.16
CA THR A 81 -19.25 -9.45 -11.05
C THR A 81 -17.91 -8.93 -11.58
N GLU A 82 -17.71 -7.62 -11.54
CA GLU A 82 -16.38 -7.10 -11.28
C GLU A 82 -15.94 -7.77 -9.97
N GLN A 83 -14.92 -8.63 -10.05
CA GLN A 83 -14.28 -9.19 -8.87
C GLN A 83 -13.61 -8.05 -8.12
N GLN A 84 -14.40 -7.35 -7.30
CA GLN A 84 -13.90 -6.47 -6.27
C GLN A 84 -13.11 -7.38 -5.33
N ILE A 85 -11.78 -7.23 -5.34
CA ILE A 85 -10.88 -7.99 -4.46
C ILE A 85 -11.30 -7.67 -3.03
N ASP A 86 -11.86 -8.67 -2.35
CA ASP A 86 -12.40 -8.53 -1.00
C ASP A 86 -11.25 -8.55 0.00
N PHE A 87 -10.79 -7.37 0.43
CA PHE A 87 -9.75 -7.18 1.45
C PHE A 87 -10.27 -7.42 2.88
N ARG A 88 -11.21 -8.36 3.07
CA ARG A 88 -11.85 -8.62 4.38
C ARG A 88 -10.89 -9.09 5.46
N HIS A 89 -9.71 -9.56 5.09
CA HIS A 89 -8.66 -9.98 6.01
C HIS A 89 -7.40 -9.18 5.67
N GLY A 90 -6.90 -8.38 6.61
CA GLY A 90 -5.58 -7.75 6.47
C GLY A 90 -4.50 -8.82 6.27
N PRO A 91 -3.37 -8.48 5.62
CA PRO A 91 -2.31 -9.45 5.35
C PRO A 91 -1.84 -10.10 6.66
N SER A 92 -1.92 -11.42 6.74
CA SER A 92 -1.35 -12.16 7.86
C SER A 92 0.18 -12.04 7.80
N PHE A 93 0.88 -12.10 8.94
CA PHE A 93 2.35 -12.15 8.95
C PHE A 93 2.90 -13.32 8.11
N SER A 94 2.10 -14.37 7.92
CA SER A 94 2.43 -15.52 7.06
C SER A 94 2.41 -15.23 5.56
N ASP A 95 1.91 -14.05 5.14
CA ASP A 95 1.71 -13.65 3.75
C ASP A 95 2.76 -12.63 3.28
N TYR A 96 3.80 -12.39 4.09
CA TYR A 96 4.91 -11.48 3.81
C TYR A 96 6.25 -12.19 3.92
N ILE A 97 7.17 -11.89 3.00
CA ILE A 97 8.56 -12.30 3.08
C ILE A 97 9.45 -11.17 2.57
N ARG A 98 10.61 -11.01 3.20
CA ARG A 98 11.65 -10.09 2.75
C ARG A 98 12.97 -10.83 2.55
N LEU A 99 13.44 -10.78 1.31
CA LEU A 99 14.72 -11.30 0.89
C LEU A 99 15.72 -10.15 0.84
N ILE A 100 16.93 -10.42 1.31
CA ILE A 100 18.06 -9.50 1.30
C ILE A 100 19.17 -10.17 0.49
N ARG A 101 19.98 -9.37 -0.21
CA ARG A 101 21.12 -9.90 -0.95
C ARG A 101 22.35 -9.98 -0.06
N ASP A 102 23.00 -11.13 -0.03
CA ASP A 102 24.21 -11.35 0.77
C ASP A 102 25.50 -10.99 0.00
N LYS A 103 26.66 -11.23 0.63
CA LYS A 103 27.98 -10.97 0.05
C LYS A 103 28.26 -11.78 -1.21
N GLU A 104 27.70 -12.98 -1.28
CA GLU A 104 27.83 -13.89 -2.40
C GLU A 104 26.83 -13.57 -3.52
N LYS A 105 26.10 -12.46 -3.39
CA LYS A 105 25.05 -12.00 -4.32
C LYS A 105 23.87 -12.95 -4.40
N THR A 106 23.71 -13.82 -3.42
CA THR A 106 22.60 -14.75 -3.26
C THR A 106 21.48 -14.12 -2.45
N TRP A 107 20.25 -14.55 -2.70
CA TRP A 107 19.11 -14.12 -1.89
C TRP A 107 19.07 -14.94 -0.61
N ILE A 108 18.93 -14.24 0.51
CA ILE A 108 18.75 -14.83 1.83
C ILE A 108 17.53 -14.23 2.50
N CYS A 109 16.84 -15.02 3.32
CA CYS A 109 15.84 -14.49 4.24
C CYS A 109 16.49 -13.96 5.50
N SER A 110 16.01 -12.81 5.98
CA SER A 110 16.16 -12.47 7.38
C SER A 110 15.23 -13.38 8.20
N LYS A 111 15.77 -14.12 9.18
CA LYS A 111 15.09 -15.21 9.89
C LYS A 111 13.79 -14.79 10.60
N PRO A 112 12.83 -15.72 10.82
CA PRO A 112 12.70 -17.03 10.16
C PRO A 112 11.98 -16.93 8.81
N CYS A 113 12.48 -17.70 7.84
CA CYS A 113 12.06 -17.74 6.43
C CYS A 113 10.82 -18.64 6.22
N GLU A 114 9.92 -18.69 7.21
CA GLU A 114 8.73 -19.56 7.17
C GLU A 114 7.60 -18.86 6.42
N SER A 115 7.67 -18.91 5.09
CA SER A 115 6.55 -18.57 4.23
C SER A 115 5.81 -19.84 3.85
N SER A 116 4.48 -19.80 3.96
CA SER A 116 3.62 -20.88 3.46
C SER A 116 3.33 -20.78 1.95
N PHE A 117 3.67 -19.63 1.33
CA PHE A 117 3.26 -19.27 -0.03
C PHE A 117 4.42 -19.19 -1.03
N VAL A 118 5.66 -19.09 -0.56
CA VAL A 118 6.86 -19.22 -1.38
C VAL A 118 7.96 -20.02 -0.69
N SER A 119 8.77 -20.70 -1.47
CA SER A 119 10.06 -21.27 -1.06
C SER A 119 11.20 -20.58 -1.81
N LEU A 120 12.39 -20.61 -1.23
CA LEU A 120 13.61 -20.08 -1.85
C LEU A 120 14.53 -21.23 -2.24
N GLU A 121 14.77 -21.39 -3.54
CA GLU A 121 15.59 -22.45 -4.11
C GLU A 121 16.66 -21.82 -4.99
N ASN A 122 17.95 -21.98 -4.65
CA ASN A 122 19.07 -21.46 -5.45
C ASN A 122 18.90 -19.99 -5.89
N SER A 123 18.56 -19.09 -4.95
CA SER A 123 18.29 -17.66 -5.25
C SER A 123 17.10 -17.41 -6.17
N THR A 124 16.19 -18.37 -6.31
CA THR A 124 14.94 -18.26 -7.07
C THR A 124 13.76 -18.46 -6.14
N VAL A 125 12.74 -17.61 -6.28
CA VAL A 125 11.52 -17.72 -5.49
C VAL A 125 10.57 -18.66 -6.21
N VAL A 126 10.20 -19.76 -5.57
CA VAL A 126 9.24 -20.73 -6.10
C VAL A 126 7.91 -20.54 -5.39
N VAL A 127 6.85 -20.39 -6.17
CA VAL A 127 5.49 -20.17 -5.68
C VAL A 127 4.88 -21.49 -5.24
N THR A 128 4.44 -21.59 -3.98
CA THR A 128 3.81 -22.82 -3.45
C THR A 128 2.28 -22.74 -3.43
N VAL A 129 1.71 -21.53 -3.53
CA VAL A 129 0.27 -21.25 -3.46
C VAL A 129 -0.16 -20.37 -4.64
N ASN A 130 -1.29 -20.67 -5.27
CA ASN A 130 -1.85 -19.79 -6.33
C ASN A 130 -2.25 -18.45 -5.72
N GLY A 131 -2.12 -17.36 -6.47
CA GLY A 131 -2.61 -16.08 -5.95
C GLY A 131 -2.16 -14.85 -6.69
N LEU A 132 -2.49 -13.70 -6.09
CA LEU A 132 -2.05 -12.39 -6.53
C LEU A 132 -0.90 -11.92 -5.65
N TYR A 133 0.25 -11.68 -6.28
CA TYR A 133 1.51 -11.40 -5.62
C TYR A 133 1.94 -9.98 -5.89
N TYR A 134 2.31 -9.28 -4.84
CA TYR A 134 2.96 -7.97 -4.91
C TYR A 134 4.44 -8.13 -4.65
N PHE A 135 5.23 -7.60 -5.57
CA PHE A 135 6.67 -7.54 -5.51
C PHE A 135 7.10 -6.10 -5.35
N HIS A 136 7.97 -5.86 -4.37
CA HIS A 136 8.68 -4.60 -4.20
C HIS A 136 10.17 -4.89 -4.11
N ALA A 137 10.91 -4.45 -5.13
CA ALA A 137 12.36 -4.59 -5.18
C ALA A 137 13.01 -3.22 -5.08
N GLN A 138 14.05 -3.11 -4.27
CA GLN A 138 14.91 -1.94 -4.22
C GLN A 138 16.35 -2.40 -4.40
N VAL A 139 17.06 -1.77 -5.33
CA VAL A 139 18.47 -2.03 -5.63
C VAL A 139 19.22 -0.71 -5.57
N TYR A 140 20.36 -0.67 -4.88
CA TYR A 140 21.17 0.54 -4.78
C TYR A 140 22.44 0.41 -5.64
N PHE A 141 22.66 1.38 -6.52
CA PHE A 141 23.85 1.45 -7.36
C PHE A 141 24.80 2.55 -6.85
N LYS A 142 25.96 2.16 -6.30
CA LYS A 142 26.93 3.09 -5.70
C LYS A 142 27.72 3.86 -6.76
N GLN A 143 28.15 3.21 -7.84
CA GLN A 143 28.96 3.82 -8.89
C GLN A 143 28.71 3.17 -10.24
N ILE A 144 28.16 3.94 -11.18
CA ILE A 144 27.99 3.49 -12.56
C ILE A 144 29.22 3.98 -13.32
N THR A 145 30.10 3.06 -13.72
CA THR A 145 31.13 3.37 -14.73
C THR A 145 30.42 3.86 -16.00
N GLN A 146 30.95 4.92 -16.63
CA GLN A 146 30.44 5.49 -17.88
C GLN A 146 30.58 4.47 -19.02
N THR A 147 29.73 3.46 -19.02
CA THR A 147 29.45 2.59 -20.15
C THR A 147 28.14 3.06 -20.78
N ASN A 148 27.97 2.86 -22.08
CA ASN A 148 26.71 3.12 -22.78
C ASN A 148 25.56 2.22 -22.32
N GLU A 149 25.83 1.24 -21.46
CA GLU A 149 24.83 0.35 -20.88
C GLU A 149 24.23 0.97 -19.62
N MET A 150 22.90 0.97 -19.53
CA MET A 150 22.17 1.43 -18.35
C MET A 150 21.90 0.26 -17.41
N PRO A 151 22.18 0.37 -16.10
CA PRO A 151 21.78 -0.65 -15.14
C PRO A 151 20.29 -0.92 -15.24
N THR A 152 19.98 -2.20 -15.32
CA THR A 152 18.62 -2.67 -15.52
C THR A 152 18.31 -3.71 -14.46
N VAL A 153 17.18 -3.52 -13.79
CA VAL A 153 16.63 -4.52 -12.88
C VAL A 153 15.35 -5.06 -13.50
N THR A 154 15.26 -6.38 -13.61
CA THR A 154 14.18 -7.06 -14.30
C THR A 154 13.61 -8.15 -13.41
N LEU A 155 12.30 -8.10 -13.15
CA LEU A 155 11.58 -9.22 -12.55
C LEU A 155 11.18 -10.18 -13.65
N ILE A 156 11.56 -11.44 -13.51
CA ILE A 156 11.36 -12.47 -14.53
C ILE A 156 10.58 -13.62 -13.92
N LYS A 157 9.55 -14.07 -14.64
CA LYS A 157 8.98 -15.40 -14.46
C LYS A 157 9.80 -16.37 -15.31
N ASN A 158 10.46 -17.31 -14.66
CA ASN A 158 11.32 -18.27 -15.31
C ASN A 158 10.52 -19.27 -16.14
N LYS A 159 11.23 -19.94 -17.03
CA LYS A 159 10.69 -20.99 -17.88
C LYS A 159 10.26 -22.19 -17.03
N GLY A 160 8.98 -22.52 -17.04
CA GLY A 160 8.44 -23.76 -16.49
C GLY A 160 8.15 -24.79 -17.60
N PRO A 161 7.58 -25.96 -17.23
CA PRO A 161 7.14 -26.95 -18.21
C PRO A 161 6.12 -26.35 -19.19
N GLY A 162 6.44 -26.36 -20.48
CA GLY A 162 5.53 -25.86 -21.54
C GLY A 162 5.30 -24.34 -21.54
N THR A 163 6.04 -23.57 -20.76
CA THR A 163 5.97 -22.09 -20.78
C THR A 163 7.28 -21.50 -21.27
N GLU A 164 7.27 -20.22 -21.61
CA GLU A 164 8.47 -19.47 -21.95
C GLU A 164 8.87 -18.54 -20.81
N LEU A 165 10.14 -18.14 -20.80
CA LEU A 165 10.62 -17.09 -19.90
C LEU A 165 9.87 -15.79 -20.19
N ARG A 166 9.31 -15.18 -19.16
CA ARG A 166 8.50 -13.96 -19.31
C ARG A 166 9.03 -12.85 -18.41
N LYS A 167 9.31 -11.71 -19.01
CA LYS A 167 9.57 -10.45 -18.30
C LYS A 167 8.26 -9.95 -17.66
N LEU A 168 8.27 -9.76 -16.34
CA LEU A 168 7.13 -9.25 -15.59
C LEU A 168 7.20 -7.73 -15.40
N SER A 169 8.39 -7.23 -15.08
CA SER A 169 8.64 -5.80 -14.91
C SER A 169 10.11 -5.49 -15.16
N GLU A 170 10.39 -4.27 -15.60
CA GLU A 170 11.74 -3.78 -15.85
C GLU A 170 11.83 -2.31 -15.52
N VAL A 171 12.94 -1.93 -14.90
CA VAL A 171 13.25 -0.55 -14.54
C VAL A 171 14.72 -0.30 -14.86
N LYS A 172 14.99 0.90 -15.36
CA LYS A 172 16.32 1.35 -15.76
C LYS A 172 16.60 2.69 -15.11
N ARG A 173 17.85 2.93 -14.77
CA ARG A 173 18.28 4.23 -14.27
C ARG A 173 19.60 4.63 -14.90
N ASN A 174 19.76 5.93 -15.11
CA ASN A 174 21.06 6.52 -15.37
C ASN A 174 21.61 7.17 -14.10
N GLY A 175 22.90 6.97 -13.81
CA GLY A 175 23.55 7.53 -12.63
C GLY A 175 23.29 6.78 -11.30
N PRO A 176 24.08 7.08 -10.27
CA PRO A 176 24.04 6.38 -8.98
C PRO A 176 22.71 6.61 -8.24
N GLY A 177 22.42 5.71 -7.29
CA GLY A 177 21.30 5.80 -6.36
C GLY A 177 20.40 4.56 -6.31
N SER A 178 19.30 4.65 -5.56
CA SER A 178 18.30 3.58 -5.40
C SER A 178 17.32 3.51 -6.56
N LEU A 179 17.20 2.33 -7.17
CA LEU A 179 16.20 2.00 -8.15
C LEU A 179 15.15 1.12 -7.49
N THR A 180 13.89 1.50 -7.63
CA THR A 180 12.75 0.80 -7.04
C THR A 180 11.85 0.25 -8.13
N MET A 181 11.36 -0.97 -7.92
CA MET A 181 10.39 -1.64 -8.79
C MET A 181 9.23 -2.15 -7.97
N ILE A 182 8.02 -1.92 -8.45
CA ILE A 182 6.80 -2.45 -7.85
C ILE A 182 6.02 -3.16 -8.95
N CYS A 183 5.56 -4.39 -8.67
CA CYS A 183 4.81 -5.19 -9.64
C CYS A 183 3.74 -6.02 -8.93
N LEU A 184 2.52 -6.03 -9.46
CA LEU A 184 1.44 -6.90 -9.03
C LEU A 184 1.17 -7.93 -10.12
N VAL A 185 1.28 -9.22 -9.80
CA VAL A 185 1.21 -10.30 -10.78
C VAL A 185 0.47 -11.51 -10.24
N LYS A 186 -0.37 -12.12 -11.09
CA LYS A 186 -1.02 -13.39 -10.78
C LYS A 186 -0.06 -14.53 -11.07
N LEU A 187 0.23 -15.36 -10.07
CA LEU A 187 1.13 -16.50 -10.18
C LEU A 187 0.42 -17.79 -9.76
N ASN A 188 0.85 -18.89 -10.37
CA ASN A 188 0.38 -20.23 -10.06
C ASN A 188 1.44 -20.99 -9.29
N LYS A 189 1.01 -21.98 -8.50
CA LYS A 189 1.86 -22.94 -7.83
C LYS A 189 2.82 -23.59 -8.84
N GLY A 190 4.09 -23.62 -8.49
CA GLY A 190 5.18 -24.12 -9.32
C GLY A 190 5.80 -23.05 -10.23
N ASP A 191 5.22 -21.85 -10.34
CA ASP A 191 5.88 -20.73 -11.00
C ASP A 191 7.15 -20.35 -10.23
N SER A 192 8.22 -20.03 -10.95
CA SER A 192 9.48 -19.60 -10.36
C SER A 192 9.85 -18.20 -10.83
N ILE A 193 10.28 -17.36 -9.91
CA ILE A 193 10.54 -15.93 -10.09
C ILE A 193 11.97 -15.61 -9.72
N SER A 194 12.64 -14.85 -10.57
CA SER A 194 14.00 -14.36 -10.33
C SER A 194 14.08 -12.85 -10.57
N LEU A 195 14.85 -12.17 -9.73
CA LEU A 195 15.22 -10.78 -9.93
C LEU A 195 16.59 -10.73 -10.61
N ASN A 196 16.61 -10.36 -11.89
CA ASN A 196 17.85 -10.16 -12.62
C ASN A 196 18.32 -8.71 -12.46
N ILE A 197 19.58 -8.54 -12.07
CA ILE A 197 20.23 -7.24 -11.92
C ILE A 197 21.41 -7.27 -12.88
N ASN A 198 21.26 -6.61 -14.03
CA ASN A 198 22.35 -6.53 -15.00
C ASN A 198 23.38 -5.53 -14.47
N HIS A 199 24.46 -6.05 -13.92
CA HIS A 199 25.57 -5.27 -13.40
C HIS A 199 26.50 -4.89 -14.55
N ILE A 200 26.79 -3.60 -14.68
CA ILE A 200 27.94 -3.14 -15.44
C ILE A 200 29.20 -3.56 -14.68
N ASN A 201 30.15 -4.17 -15.39
CA ASN A 201 31.46 -4.54 -14.83
C ASN A 201 32.09 -3.35 -14.08
N GLY A 202 32.42 -3.54 -12.80
CA GLY A 202 33.01 -2.50 -11.94
C GLY A 202 32.13 -2.02 -10.79
N LEU A 203 30.86 -2.47 -10.72
CA LEU A 203 29.99 -2.26 -9.57
C LEU A 203 30.44 -3.11 -8.37
N SER A 204 31.44 -2.62 -7.65
CA SER A 204 31.71 -2.96 -6.25
C SER A 204 30.63 -2.31 -5.38
N GLY A 205 29.39 -2.74 -5.56
CA GLY A 205 28.29 -2.43 -4.65
C GLY A 205 28.35 -3.40 -3.49
N GLU A 206 28.53 -2.88 -2.29
CA GLU A 206 28.00 -3.53 -1.10
C GLU A 206 26.47 -3.64 -1.30
N ASP A 207 26.01 -4.69 -1.98
CA ASP A 207 24.61 -4.92 -2.35
C ASP A 207 23.70 -5.16 -1.11
N TYR A 208 24.18 -4.92 0.12
CA TYR A 208 23.45 -5.16 1.38
C TYR A 208 22.16 -4.33 1.52
N ASP A 209 22.08 -3.20 0.81
CA ASP A 209 20.86 -2.38 0.77
C ASP A 209 19.85 -2.85 -0.29
N THR A 210 20.17 -3.95 -1.00
CA THR A 210 19.28 -4.57 -1.98
C THR A 210 18.34 -5.55 -1.29
N PHE A 211 17.04 -5.34 -1.48
CA PHE A 211 16.01 -6.22 -0.95
C PHE A 211 14.88 -6.49 -1.95
N LEU A 212 14.19 -7.59 -1.74
CA LEU A 212 12.98 -8.00 -2.44
C LEU A 212 11.92 -8.39 -1.41
N GLU A 213 10.85 -7.61 -1.36
CA GLU A 213 9.66 -7.87 -0.56
C GLU A 213 8.58 -8.51 -1.43
N ILE A 214 7.91 -9.52 -0.87
CA ILE A 214 6.86 -10.26 -1.54
C ILE A 214 5.68 -10.40 -0.59
N ILE A 215 4.51 -9.99 -1.07
CA ILE A 215 3.25 -10.07 -0.33
C ILE A 215 2.23 -10.87 -1.15
N LEU A 216 1.59 -11.85 -0.52
CA LEU A 216 0.43 -12.54 -1.08
C LEU A 216 -0.85 -11.78 -0.69
N PHE A 217 -1.56 -11.23 -1.67
CA PHE A 217 -2.79 -10.46 -1.44
C PHE A 217 -4.06 -11.32 -1.39
N ASN A 218 -4.12 -12.40 -2.18
CA ASN A 218 -5.29 -13.29 -2.24
C ASN A 218 -4.89 -14.67 -2.77
N LYS A 219 -5.53 -15.72 -2.25
CA LYS A 219 -5.35 -17.14 -2.60
C LYS A 219 -6.34 -17.61 -3.67
#